data_AF-A0A9C9G187-F1
#
_entry.id   AF-A0A9C9G187-F1
#
_cell.length_a   1.000
_cell.length_b   1.000
_cell.length_c   1.000
_cell.angle_alpha   90.00
_cell.angle_beta   90.00
_cell.angle_gamma   90.00
#
_symmetry.space_group_name_H-M   'P 1'
#
loop_
_entity.id
_entity.type
_entity.pdbx_description
1 polymer ?
#
loop_
_entity_poly.entity_id
_entity_poly.type
_entity_poly.pdbx_seq_one_letter_code
_entity_poly.pdbx_strand_id
1 'polypeptide(L)'
;MHYKASTNRVLTTVAAAILFAISANIFADNGQNKAGQLPIPSDVALASWSDNGHGGRYLLQFARGRTLAKGEQAIGIVASDTNCKPDALGLSHCNNIIRLANGGRITVIDTHKMSANPCLRPGEGITLTGMGGPWIMGILPRG
;
A
#
# COMPACT_ATOMS: atom_id res chain seq x y z
N MET A 1 -0.25 -60.01 -54.55
CA MET A 1 -1.70 -59.89 -54.80
C MET A 1 -2.25 -58.78 -53.92
N HIS A 2 -2.92 -57.83 -54.57
CA HIS A 2 -3.58 -56.67 -53.97
C HIS A 2 -4.82 -57.07 -53.17
N TYR A 3 -5.15 -56.33 -52.11
CA TYR A 3 -6.52 -55.85 -51.92
C TYR A 3 -6.54 -54.47 -51.27
N LYS A 4 -7.39 -53.60 -51.83
CA LYS A 4 -7.52 -52.17 -51.60
C LYS A 4 -8.63 -51.90 -50.57
N ALA A 5 -8.41 -50.85 -49.76
CA ALA A 5 -9.35 -49.81 -49.28
C ALA A 5 -10.84 -50.13 -49.03
N SER A 6 -11.37 -49.60 -47.90
CA SER A 6 -12.23 -48.39 -47.91
C SER A 6 -13.37 -48.42 -46.86
N THR A 7 -13.47 -47.35 -46.04
CA THR A 7 -14.70 -46.68 -45.50
C THR A 7 -15.72 -47.50 -44.68
N ASN A 8 -16.52 -46.99 -43.73
CA ASN A 8 -16.93 -45.65 -43.29
C ASN A 8 -17.73 -45.82 -41.97
N ARG A 9 -17.65 -44.83 -41.08
CA ARG A 9 -18.70 -44.29 -40.15
C ARG A 9 -19.29 -45.28 -39.11
N VAL A 10 -19.46 -44.89 -37.85
CA VAL A 10 -20.64 -44.17 -37.32
C VAL A 10 -20.33 -43.61 -35.92
N LEU A 11 -20.84 -42.41 -35.65
CA LEU A 11 -20.88 -41.69 -34.37
C LEU A 11 -21.53 -42.51 -33.24
N THR A 12 -21.00 -42.38 -32.01
CA THR A 12 -21.82 -42.33 -30.80
C THR A 12 -21.14 -41.48 -29.72
N THR A 13 -21.75 -40.33 -29.46
CA THR A 13 -21.50 -39.40 -28.37
C THR A 13 -21.97 -40.02 -27.04
N VAL A 14 -21.17 -39.95 -25.98
CA VAL A 14 -21.69 -39.90 -24.60
C VAL A 14 -20.91 -38.84 -23.84
N ALA A 15 -21.66 -37.80 -23.46
CA ALA A 15 -21.21 -36.70 -22.64
C ALA A 15 -20.99 -37.16 -21.19
N ALA A 16 -19.92 -36.70 -20.56
CA ALA A 16 -19.81 -36.65 -19.11
C ALA A 16 -19.41 -35.23 -18.71
N ALA A 17 -20.42 -34.36 -18.59
CA ALA A 17 -20.27 -33.06 -17.96
C ALA A 17 -20.18 -33.28 -16.45
N ILE A 18 -18.96 -33.20 -15.90
CA ILE A 18 -18.74 -33.22 -14.47
C ILE A 18 -19.02 -31.80 -13.95
N LEU A 19 -20.21 -31.60 -13.37
CA LEU A 19 -20.56 -30.40 -12.62
C LEU A 19 -20.01 -30.52 -11.20
N PHE A 20 -18.85 -29.93 -10.94
CA PHE A 20 -18.47 -29.54 -9.58
C PHE A 20 -18.96 -28.12 -9.33
N ALA A 21 -20.12 -27.99 -8.69
CA ALA A 21 -20.55 -26.72 -8.12
C ALA A 21 -19.84 -26.52 -6.77
N ILE A 22 -18.70 -25.83 -6.79
CA ILE A 22 -18.08 -25.29 -5.59
C ILE A 22 -18.52 -23.82 -5.49
N SER A 23 -19.55 -23.53 -4.71
CA SER A 23 -19.94 -22.16 -4.41
C SER A 23 -19.02 -21.59 -3.33
N ALA A 24 -17.83 -21.12 -3.73
CA ALA A 24 -17.04 -20.22 -2.93
C ALA A 24 -17.63 -18.81 -3.04
N ASN A 25 -18.51 -18.43 -2.11
CA ASN A 25 -18.84 -17.02 -1.91
C ASN A 25 -17.64 -16.37 -1.22
N ILE A 26 -16.65 -15.99 -2.01
CA ILE A 26 -15.56 -15.13 -1.61
C ILE A 26 -16.17 -13.75 -1.40
N PHE A 27 -16.10 -13.24 -0.17
CA PHE A 27 -16.36 -11.82 0.10
C PHE A 27 -15.49 -11.01 -0.87
N ALA A 28 -16.14 -10.21 -1.72
CA ALA A 28 -15.46 -9.25 -2.57
C ALA A 28 -14.77 -8.21 -1.69
N ASP A 29 -13.53 -8.47 -1.32
CA ASP A 29 -12.63 -7.43 -0.85
C ASP A 29 -12.18 -6.65 -2.09
N ASN A 30 -12.93 -5.59 -2.41
CA ASN A 30 -12.53 -4.58 -3.40
C ASN A 30 -11.40 -3.68 -2.84
N GLY A 31 -10.48 -4.24 -2.08
CA GLY A 31 -9.25 -3.62 -1.64
C GLY A 31 -8.09 -4.15 -2.48
N GLN A 32 -7.83 -3.52 -3.63
CA GLN A 32 -6.53 -3.67 -4.32
C GLN A 32 -5.45 -2.98 -3.48
N ASN A 33 -5.23 -3.46 -2.25
CA ASN A 33 -4.06 -3.11 -1.46
C ASN A 33 -2.86 -3.81 -2.11
N LYS A 34 -1.89 -3.04 -2.61
CA LYS A 34 -0.58 -3.63 -2.90
C LYS A 34 -0.02 -4.25 -1.62
N ALA A 35 0.74 -5.34 -1.80
CA ALA A 35 1.43 -6.02 -0.71
C ALA A 35 2.21 -5.02 0.17
N GLY A 36 1.69 -4.74 1.37
CA GLY A 36 2.34 -3.88 2.37
C GLY A 36 1.58 -2.61 2.76
N GLN A 37 0.60 -2.13 1.99
CA GLN A 37 -0.25 -1.01 2.40
C GLN A 37 -1.22 -1.49 3.49
N LEU A 38 -1.11 -0.93 4.69
CA LEU A 38 -2.04 -1.21 5.78
C LEU A 38 -3.29 -0.34 5.70
N PRO A 39 -4.44 -0.78 6.24
CA PRO A 39 -5.65 0.04 6.28
C PRO A 39 -5.46 1.29 7.15
N ILE A 40 -6.12 2.38 6.81
CA ILE A 40 -6.13 3.60 7.64
C ILE A 40 -6.71 3.23 9.03
N PRO A 41 -6.02 3.57 10.14
CA PRO A 41 -6.53 3.35 11.48
C PRO A 41 -7.84 4.10 11.74
N SER A 42 -8.80 3.45 12.38
CA SER A 42 -10.11 4.05 12.68
C SER A 42 -10.05 5.21 13.67
N ASP A 43 -8.95 5.35 14.43
CA ASP A 43 -8.72 6.41 15.40
C ASP A 43 -8.00 7.64 14.82
N VAL A 44 -7.74 7.66 13.51
CA VAL A 44 -7.16 8.80 12.80
C VAL A 44 -8.23 9.50 11.96
N ALA A 45 -8.27 10.83 12.03
CA ALA A 45 -9.14 11.67 11.20
C ALA A 45 -8.59 11.79 9.76
N LEU A 46 -8.60 10.69 9.02
CA LEU A 46 -8.21 10.61 7.61
C LEU A 46 -9.25 9.76 6.87
N ALA A 47 -10.03 10.36 5.96
CA ALA A 47 -11.11 9.64 5.28
C ALA A 47 -10.60 8.78 4.11
N SER A 48 -9.54 9.23 3.43
CA SER A 48 -8.93 8.54 2.29
C SER A 48 -7.42 8.79 2.22
N TRP A 49 -6.69 7.88 1.59
CA TRP A 49 -5.28 8.11 1.22
C TRP A 49 -5.08 9.32 0.32
N SER A 50 -6.13 9.76 -0.38
CA SER A 50 -6.08 11.00 -1.16
C SER A 50 -6.01 12.26 -0.29
N ASP A 51 -6.45 12.19 0.96
CA ASP A 51 -6.40 13.31 1.91
C ASP A 51 -5.08 13.35 2.68
N ASN A 52 -4.26 12.31 2.58
CA ASN A 52 -3.03 12.20 3.34
C ASN A 52 -2.02 13.25 2.83
N GLY A 53 -1.47 14.05 3.73
CA GLY A 53 -0.64 15.22 3.43
C GLY A 53 -1.40 16.56 3.47
N HIS A 54 -2.73 16.55 3.52
CA HIS A 54 -3.53 17.78 3.59
C HIS A 54 -3.20 18.58 4.86
N GLY A 55 -2.93 19.88 4.69
CA GLY A 55 -2.54 20.78 5.78
C GLY A 55 -1.21 20.39 6.46
N GLY A 56 -0.33 19.70 5.73
CA GLY A 56 0.97 19.26 6.24
C GLY A 56 0.91 18.10 7.22
N ARG A 57 -0.21 17.37 7.28
CA ARG A 57 -0.43 16.22 8.18
C ARG A 57 -0.34 14.91 7.41
N TYR A 58 0.60 14.06 7.81
CA TYR A 58 0.90 12.80 7.14
C TYR A 58 0.72 11.64 8.12
N LEU A 59 -0.20 10.72 7.80
CA LEU A 59 -0.22 9.40 8.40
C LEU A 59 0.84 8.54 7.71
N LEU A 60 1.80 8.07 8.49
CA LEU A 60 2.99 7.37 8.03
C LEU A 60 3.02 5.96 8.61
N GLN A 61 3.35 4.98 7.78
CA GLN A 61 3.56 3.60 8.21
C GLN A 61 5.05 3.39 8.53
N PHE A 62 5.37 2.99 9.74
CA PHE A 62 6.71 2.56 10.13
C PHE A 62 7.16 1.36 9.29
N ALA A 63 8.34 1.48 8.70
CA ALA A 63 8.97 0.41 7.94
C ALA A 63 10.20 -0.16 8.64
N ARG A 64 11.10 0.70 9.17
CA ARG A 64 12.32 0.28 9.85
C ARG A 64 12.99 1.40 10.66
N GLY A 65 13.96 1.02 11.49
CA GLY A 65 14.77 1.94 12.29
C GLY A 65 14.23 2.07 13.71
N ARG A 66 14.32 3.28 14.28
CA ARG A 66 13.86 3.53 15.65
C ARG A 66 12.34 3.53 15.72
N THR A 67 11.74 2.70 16.56
CA THR A 67 10.29 2.77 16.81
C THR A 67 9.93 3.96 17.70
N LEU A 68 8.71 4.49 17.57
CA LEU A 68 8.13 5.46 18.49
C LEU A 68 7.05 4.77 19.32
N ALA A 69 7.12 4.85 20.64
CA ALA A 69 6.02 4.40 21.49
C ALA A 69 4.78 5.28 21.27
N LYS A 70 3.59 4.78 21.64
CA LYS A 70 2.35 5.56 21.54
C LYS A 70 2.47 6.84 22.40
N GLY A 71 2.22 7.98 21.77
CA GLY A 71 2.34 9.32 22.38
C GLY A 71 3.77 9.87 22.42
N GLU A 72 4.78 9.07 22.08
CA GLU A 72 6.16 9.55 22.01
C GLU A 72 6.33 10.51 20.82
N GLN A 73 6.99 11.65 21.06
CA GLN A 73 7.30 12.63 20.02
C GLN A 73 8.78 12.63 19.65
N ALA A 74 9.06 12.88 18.38
CA ALA A 74 10.42 13.08 17.88
C ALA A 74 10.43 14.15 16.79
N ILE A 75 11.49 14.96 16.75
CA ILE A 75 11.73 15.91 15.66
C ILE A 75 12.78 15.31 14.72
N GLY A 76 12.59 15.52 13.42
CA GLY A 76 13.54 15.08 12.42
C GLY A 76 13.56 15.95 11.17
N ILE A 77 14.45 15.57 10.27
CA ILE A 77 14.57 16.13 8.91
C ILE A 77 14.40 14.99 7.92
N VAL A 78 13.52 15.17 6.95
CA VAL A 78 13.36 14.24 5.82
C VAL A 78 14.67 14.23 5.04
N ALA A 79 15.28 13.06 4.91
CA ALA A 79 16.57 12.85 4.27
C ALA A 79 16.43 12.34 2.83
N SER A 80 15.33 11.65 2.51
CA SER A 80 15.07 11.12 1.17
C SER A 80 13.59 10.88 0.93
N ASP A 81 13.21 10.85 -0.34
CA ASP A 81 11.92 10.41 -0.88
C ASP A 81 12.18 9.46 -2.06
N THR A 82 11.86 8.18 -1.88
CA THR A 82 12.15 7.15 -2.89
C THR A 82 10.93 6.27 -3.12
N ASN A 83 10.90 5.53 -4.23
CA ASN A 83 9.76 4.64 -4.56
C ASN A 83 8.40 5.38 -4.67
N CYS A 84 8.42 6.64 -5.10
CA CYS A 84 7.22 7.49 -5.20
C CYS A 84 6.41 7.31 -6.49
N LYS A 85 6.72 6.31 -7.32
CA LYS A 85 5.94 6.09 -8.54
C LYS A 85 4.51 5.68 -8.16
N PRO A 86 3.46 6.36 -8.68
CA PRO A 86 2.10 5.97 -8.38
C PRO A 86 1.77 4.58 -8.93
N ASP A 87 0.92 3.87 -8.22
CA ASP A 87 0.36 2.59 -8.61
C ASP A 87 -0.83 2.73 -9.57
N ALA A 88 -1.53 1.61 -9.82
CA ALA A 88 -2.69 1.58 -10.71
C ALA A 88 -3.89 2.38 -10.18
N LEU A 89 -3.94 2.67 -8.86
CA LEU A 89 -4.95 3.51 -8.22
C LEU A 89 -4.54 4.98 -8.18
N GLY A 90 -3.35 5.31 -8.68
CA GLY A 90 -2.77 6.66 -8.60
C GLY A 90 -2.21 7.01 -7.22
N LEU A 91 -2.04 6.03 -6.33
CA LEU A 91 -1.44 6.22 -5.02
C LEU A 91 0.06 5.97 -5.08
N SER A 92 0.83 6.86 -4.45
CA SER A 92 2.27 6.73 -4.30
C SER A 92 2.56 6.19 -2.90
N HIS A 93 3.55 5.32 -2.78
CA HIS A 93 3.97 4.70 -1.50
C HIS A 93 5.44 5.04 -1.24
N CYS A 94 5.70 6.34 -1.04
CA CYS A 94 7.05 6.86 -0.90
C CYS A 94 7.73 6.28 0.33
N ASN A 95 8.93 5.74 0.15
CA ASN A 95 9.83 5.40 1.24
C ASN A 95 10.61 6.65 1.63
N ASN A 96 10.29 7.20 2.80
CA ASN A 96 11.00 8.36 3.35
C ASN A 96 11.94 7.93 4.46
N ILE A 97 13.18 8.40 4.40
CA ILE A 97 14.11 8.31 5.53
C ILE A 97 14.03 9.62 6.29
N ILE A 98 13.85 9.55 7.60
CA ILE A 98 13.83 10.71 8.49
C ILE A 98 15.00 10.58 9.45
N ARG A 99 15.91 11.56 9.43
CA ARG A 99 16.99 11.68 10.40
C ARG A 99 16.49 12.43 11.62
N LEU A 100 16.47 11.77 12.76
CA LEU A 100 15.99 12.33 14.01
C LEU A 100 17.05 13.24 14.64
N ALA A 101 16.60 14.20 15.45
CA ALA A 101 17.47 15.14 16.16
C ALA A 101 18.47 14.42 17.10
N ASN A 102 18.09 13.26 17.65
CA ASN A 102 18.96 12.43 18.49
C ASN A 102 19.98 11.57 17.71
N GLY A 103 20.13 11.80 16.40
CA GLY A 103 21.02 11.03 15.53
C GLY A 103 20.44 9.72 15.01
N GLY A 104 19.28 9.28 15.53
CA GLY A 104 18.58 8.09 15.04
C GLY A 104 18.00 8.26 13.64
N ARG A 105 17.57 7.16 13.05
CA ARG A 105 16.88 7.13 11.75
C ARG A 105 15.58 6.34 11.84
N ILE A 106 14.57 6.85 11.14
CA ILE A 106 13.30 6.18 10.88
C ILE A 106 13.14 6.07 9.37
N THR A 107 12.66 4.94 8.88
CA THR A 107 12.12 4.85 7.53
C THR A 107 10.62 4.59 7.64
N VAL A 108 9.86 5.36 6.88
CA VAL A 108 8.40 5.25 6.79
C VAL A 108 7.97 5.05 5.34
N ILE A 109 6.77 4.50 5.18
CA ILE A 109 6.02 4.52 3.93
C ILE A 109 4.96 5.62 4.05
N ASP A 110 5.04 6.61 3.19
CA ASP A 110 4.06 7.68 3.00
C ASP A 110 3.16 7.30 1.83
N THR A 111 1.95 6.85 2.14
CA THR A 111 0.93 6.54 1.14
C THR A 111 0.07 7.78 0.90
N HIS A 112 0.12 8.35 -0.29
CA HIS A 112 -0.71 9.51 -0.65
C HIS A 112 -1.00 9.57 -2.14
N LYS A 113 -1.88 10.49 -2.53
CA LYS A 113 -2.09 10.85 -3.94
C LYS A 113 -1.28 12.10 -4.30
N MET A 114 -0.17 11.93 -5.02
CA MET A 114 0.76 13.02 -5.36
C MET A 114 0.10 14.16 -6.14
N SER A 115 -0.96 13.87 -6.90
CA SER A 115 -1.72 14.90 -7.63
C SER A 115 -2.58 15.77 -6.73
N ALA A 116 -2.78 15.38 -5.46
CA ALA A 116 -3.57 16.10 -4.47
C ALA A 116 -2.68 16.70 -3.37
N ASN A 117 -1.76 15.90 -2.82
CA ASN A 117 -0.83 16.33 -1.78
C ASN A 117 0.60 15.93 -2.16
N PRO A 118 1.59 16.83 -2.00
CA PRO A 118 2.97 16.53 -2.38
C PRO A 118 3.61 15.50 -1.44
N CYS A 119 4.69 14.87 -1.90
CA CYS A 119 5.53 14.04 -1.04
C CYS A 119 6.22 14.87 0.05
N LEU A 120 6.57 14.19 1.15
CA LEU A 120 7.61 14.66 2.06
C LEU A 120 8.94 14.83 1.31
N ARG A 121 9.48 16.05 1.27
CA ARG A 121 10.67 16.40 0.49
C ARG A 121 11.95 16.38 1.33
N PRO A 122 13.09 15.98 0.76
CA PRO A 122 14.38 16.10 1.43
C PRO A 122 14.64 17.54 1.92
N GLY A 123 15.08 17.67 3.18
CA GLY A 123 15.34 18.95 3.84
C GLY A 123 14.17 19.48 4.68
N GLU A 124 12.96 18.93 4.55
CA GLU A 124 11.82 19.36 5.35
C GLU A 124 11.97 18.92 6.81
N GLY A 125 11.75 19.87 7.73
CA GLY A 125 11.63 19.59 9.15
C GLY A 125 10.25 19.01 9.47
N ILE A 126 10.21 17.94 10.26
CA ILE A 126 8.97 17.22 10.58
C ILE A 126 8.92 16.85 12.06
N THR A 127 7.76 17.03 12.67
CA THR A 127 7.44 16.47 14.00
C THR A 127 6.71 15.16 13.82
N LEU A 128 7.19 14.11 14.50
CA LEU A 128 6.64 12.77 14.48
C LEU A 128 6.03 12.44 15.84
N THR A 129 4.84 11.84 15.85
CA THR A 129 4.19 11.30 17.04
C THR A 129 3.84 9.83 16.81
N GLY A 130 4.30 8.93 17.68
CA GLY A 130 3.92 7.52 17.62
C GLY A 130 2.43 7.35 17.95
N MET A 131 1.67 6.66 17.10
CA MET A 131 0.24 6.42 17.30
C MET A 131 -0.04 5.04 17.92
N GLY A 132 0.98 4.17 17.97
CA GLY A 132 0.87 2.77 18.34
C GLY A 132 0.84 1.87 17.11
N GLY A 133 1.20 0.58 17.29
CA GLY A 133 1.38 -0.33 16.17
C GLY A 133 2.40 0.21 15.16
N PRO A 134 2.16 0.10 13.85
CA PRO A 134 3.07 0.60 12.82
C PRO A 134 2.81 2.07 12.46
N TRP A 135 2.06 2.83 13.25
CA TRP A 135 1.58 4.14 12.82
C TRP A 135 2.31 5.30 13.47
N ILE A 136 2.65 6.29 12.65
CA ILE A 136 3.29 7.55 13.03
C ILE A 136 2.49 8.69 12.39
N MET A 137 2.19 9.72 13.18
CA MET A 137 1.66 10.98 12.66
C MET A 137 2.82 11.95 12.43
N GLY A 138 2.99 12.42 11.19
CA GLY A 138 3.96 13.43 10.80
C GLY A 138 3.30 14.79 10.58
N ILE A 139 3.90 15.87 11.10
CA ILE A 139 3.42 17.24 10.94
C ILE A 139 4.55 18.12 10.39
N LEU A 140 4.32 18.75 9.24
CA LEU A 140 5.19 19.78 8.70
C LEU A 140 4.81 21.16 9.31
N PRO A 141 5.77 21.96 9.80
CA PRO A 141 5.50 23.28 10.38
C PRO A 141 5.02 24.34 9.37
N ARG A 142 5.13 24.06 8.07
CA ARG A 142 4.62 24.90 6.98
C ARG A 142 3.79 24.01 6.04
N GLY A 143 2.58 23.67 6.48
CA GLY A 143 1.56 23.01 5.65
C GLY A 143 0.80 24.00 4.79
#